data_AF-A0A1C0UZV8-F1
#
_entry.id   AF-A0A1C0UZV8-F1
#
_cell.length_a   1.000
_cell.length_b   1.000
_cell.length_c   1.000
_cell.angle_alpha   90.00
_cell.angle_beta   90.00
_cell.angle_gamma   90.00
#
_symmetry.space_group_name_H-M   'P 1'
#
loop_
_entity.id
_entity.type
_entity.pdbx_description
1 polymer ?
#
loop_
_entity_poly.entity_id
_entity_poly.type
_entity_poly.pdbx_seq_one_letter_code
_entity_poly.pdbx_strand_id
1 'polypeptide(L)' 'MYDFHAALGQYIVYRNLIQLTATEYTLYLAIDDVVYKEFFQRKSVQVVTQENQLLLIVIEMETEEIRQWIN' A
#
# COMPACT_ATOMS: atom_id res chain seq x y z
N MET A 1 13.80 0.60 -1.95
CA MET A 1 13.81 -0.67 -1.17
C MET A 1 13.73 -0.38 0.32
N TYR A 2 14.61 0.47 0.87
CA TYR A 2 14.54 0.89 2.28
C TYR A 2 13.16 1.48 2.65
N ASP A 3 12.65 2.42 1.86
CA ASP A 3 11.34 3.04 2.13
C ASP A 3 10.18 2.04 2.06
N PHE A 4 10.27 1.05 1.16
CA PHE A 4 9.28 -0.02 1.07
C PHE A 4 9.30 -0.92 2.31
N HIS A 5 10.48 -1.28 2.83
CA HIS A 5 10.57 -2.03 4.08
C HIS A 5 9.96 -1.27 5.25
N ALA A 6 10.23 0.04 5.34
CA ALA A 6 9.65 0.89 6.38
C ALA A 6 8.13 1.00 6.25
N ALA A 7 7.62 1.25 5.04
CA ALA A 7 6.19 1.35 4.77
C ALA A 7 5.46 0.03 5.04
N LEU A 8 6.03 -1.10 4.60
CA LEU A 8 5.48 -2.44 4.85
C LEU A 8 5.41 -2.74 6.35
N GLY A 9 6.48 -2.44 7.10
CA GLY A 9 6.51 -2.63 8.54
C GLY A 9 5.43 -1.80 9.25
N GLN A 10 5.31 -0.52 8.89
CA GLN A 10 4.26 0.37 9.42
C GLN A 10 2.86 -0.15 9.08
N TYR A 11 2.63 -0.56 7.82
CA TYR A 11 1.35 -1.09 7.36
C TYR A 11 0.91 -2.29 8.19
N ILE A 12 1.80 -3.26 8.41
CA ILE A 12 1.50 -4.46 9.21
C ILE A 12 1.15 -4.08 10.65
N VAL A 13 1.95 -3.20 11.27
CA VAL A 13 1.70 -2.76 12.65
C VAL A 13 0.35 -2.07 12.78
N TYR A 14 0.06 -1.09 11.91
CA TYR A 14 -1.19 -0.35 11.97
C TYR A 14 -2.41 -1.20 11.61
N ARG A 15 -2.30 -2.09 10.62
CA ARG A 15 -3.39 -3.02 10.28
C ARG A 15 -3.75 -3.88 11.48
N ASN A 16 -2.77 -4.44 12.17
CA ASN A 16 -3.00 -5.29 13.34
C ASN A 16 -3.67 -4.49 14.48
N LEU A 17 -3.24 -3.25 14.70
CA LEU A 17 -3.87 -2.38 15.71
C LEU A 17 -5.33 -2.06 15.36
N ILE A 18 -5.60 -1.65 14.11
CA ILE A 18 -6.96 -1.34 13.63
C ILE A 18 -7.87 -2.57 13.73
N GLN A 19 -7.38 -3.76 13.39
CA GLN A 19 -8.14 -5.01 13.55
C GLN A 19 -8.51 -5.33 15.01
N LEU A 20 -7.74 -4.81 15.98
CA LEU A 20 -8.02 -5.00 17.40
C LEU A 20 -8.91 -3.89 17.99
N THR A 21 -8.82 -2.66 17.46
CA THR A 21 -9.46 -1.49 18.09
C THR A 21 -10.62 -0.88 17.30
N ALA A 22 -10.65 -1.04 15.98
CA ALA A 22 -11.56 -0.33 15.08
C ALA A 22 -11.79 -1.10 13.76
N THR A 23 -12.37 -2.30 13.88
CA THR A 23 -12.53 -3.28 12.77
C THR A 23 -13.34 -2.78 11.58
N GLU A 24 -14.11 -1.71 11.74
CA GLU A 24 -14.88 -1.07 10.67
C GLU A 24 -14.00 -0.32 9.66
N TYR A 25 -12.74 -0.01 10.00
CA TYR A 25 -11.82 0.70 9.12
C TYR A 25 -10.92 -0.27 8.35
N THR A 26 -10.79 -0.02 7.05
CA THR A 26 -9.86 -0.73 6.17
C THR A 26 -8.64 0.14 5.90
N LEU A 27 -7.44 -0.37 6.15
CA LEU A 27 -6.18 0.35 5.96
C LEU A 27 -5.65 0.16 4.53
N TYR A 28 -5.44 1.27 3.83
CA TYR A 28 -4.77 1.32 2.53
C TYR A 28 -3.43 2.04 2.63
N LEU A 29 -2.43 1.56 1.89
CA LEU A 29 -1.17 2.26 1.69
C LEU A 29 -1.29 3.16 0.45
N ALA A 30 -1.18 4.47 0.64
CA ALA A 30 -1.17 5.42 -0.46
C ALA A 30 0.21 5.49 -1.13
N ILE A 31 0.22 5.41 -2.45
CA ILE A 31 1.41 5.56 -3.28
C ILE A 31 1.11 6.42 -4.51
N ASP A 32 2.14 7.11 -5.02
CA ASP A 32 2.02 7.81 -6.28
C ASP A 32 1.98 6.84 -7.47
N ASP A 33 1.43 7.30 -8.59
CA ASP A 33 1.26 6.52 -9.81
C ASP A 33 2.58 6.12 -10.47
N VAL A 34 3.63 6.92 -10.32
CA VAL A 34 4.99 6.62 -10.82
C VAL A 34 5.58 5.44 -10.05
N VAL A 35 5.52 5.46 -8.71
CA VAL A 35 5.96 4.35 -7.84
C VAL A 35 5.15 3.10 -8.12
N TYR A 36 3.84 3.22 -8.36
CA TYR A 36 3.03 2.07 -8.75
C TYR A 36 3.53 1.42 -10.04
N LYS A 37 3.76 2.22 -11.09
CA LYS A 37 4.21 1.76 -12.42
C LYS A 37 5.64 1.21 -12.41
N GLU A 38 6.56 1.86 -11.69
CA GLU A 38 8.00 1.55 -11.77
C GLU A 38 8.50 0.57 -10.69
N PHE A 39 7.86 0.56 -9.51
CA PHE A 39 8.29 -0.25 -8.38
C PHE A 39 7.32 -1.38 -8.05
N PHE A 40 6.02 -1.11 -7.92
CA PHE A 40 5.04 -2.15 -7.57
C PHE A 40 4.71 -3.12 -8.71
N GLN A 41 5.07 -2.81 -9.96
CA GLN A 41 4.98 -3.77 -11.07
C GLN A 41 6.12 -4.80 -11.11
N ARG A 42 7.15 -4.65 -10.26
CA ARG A 42 8.25 -5.61 -10.21
C ARG A 42 7.75 -6.91 -9.56
N LYS A 43 7.97 -8.05 -10.22
CA LYS A 43 7.53 -9.38 -9.74
C LYS A 43 7.87 -9.64 -8.27
N SER A 44 9.08 -9.28 -7.83
CA SER A 44 9.50 -9.46 -6.43
C SER A 44 8.66 -8.64 -5.45
N VAL A 45 8.29 -7.42 -5.82
CA VAL A 45 7.45 -6.55 -4.98
C VAL A 45 6.02 -7.03 -4.99
N GLN A 46 5.49 -7.44 -6.16
CA GLN A 46 4.14 -8.01 -6.27
C GLN A 46 3.95 -9.23 -5.37
N VAL A 47 4.93 -10.15 -5.33
CA VAL A 47 4.90 -11.31 -4.44
C VAL A 47 4.78 -10.87 -2.98
N VAL A 48 5.62 -9.94 -2.53
CA VAL A 48 5.58 -9.45 -1.15
C VAL A 48 4.26 -8.75 -0.82
N THR A 49 3.75 -7.91 -1.74
CA THR A 49 2.46 -7.21 -1.59
C THR A 49 1.31 -8.21 -1.46
N GLN A 50 1.30 -9.25 -2.29
CA GLN A 50 0.26 -10.30 -2.28
C GLN A 50 0.31 -11.15 -1.01
N GLU A 51 1.49 -11.64 -0.62
CA GLU A 51 1.66 -12.46 0.59
C GLU A 51 1.22 -11.70 1.85
N ASN A 52 1.50 -10.40 1.90
CA ASN A 52 1.13 -9.55 3.01
C ASN A 52 -0.26 -8.94 2.88
N GLN A 53 -1.04 -9.23 1.82
CA GLN A 53 -2.37 -8.67 1.56
C GLN A 53 -2.39 -7.14 1.70
N LEU A 54 -1.44 -6.47 1.03
CA LEU A 54 -1.34 -5.01 1.05
C LEU A 54 -2.41 -4.42 0.14
N LEU A 55 -3.33 -3.66 0.74
CA LEU A 55 -4.28 -2.83 0.00
C LEU A 55 -3.62 -1.51 -0.38
N LEU A 56 -3.72 -1.11 -1.64
CA LEU A 56 -3.08 0.09 -2.16
C LEU A 56 -4.12 1.09 -2.68
N ILE A 57 -3.83 2.37 -2.49
CA ILE A 57 -4.50 3.45 -3.20
C ILE A 57 -3.46 4.21 -4.03
N VAL A 58 -3.69 4.29 -5.34
CA VAL A 58 -2.78 4.92 -6.28
C VAL A 58 -3.28 6.33 -6.59
N ILE A 59 -2.43 7.33 -6.36
CA ILE A 59 -2.75 8.74 -6.49
C ILE A 59 -1.89 9.36 -7.59
N GLU A 60 -2.48 10.11 -8.50
CA GLU A 60 -1.71 10.95 -9.42
C GLU A 60 -1.44 12.30 -8.75
N MET A 61 -0.17 12.55 -8.43
CA MET A 61 0.22 13.68 -7.60
C MET A 61 0.04 15.04 -8.30
N GLU A 62 0.10 15.08 -9.62
CA GLU A 62 -0.07 16.33 -10.38
C GLU A 62 -1.54 16.80 -10.42
N THR A 63 -2.49 15.87 -10.52
CA THR A 63 -3.92 16.18 -10.58
C THR A 63 -4.63 16.03 -9.23
N GLU A 64 -3.93 15.51 -8.21
CA GLU A 64 -4.48 15.18 -6.89
C GLU A 64 -5.67 14.21 -6.95
N GLU A 65 -5.67 13.30 -7.92
CA GLU A 65 -6.77 12.36 -8.16
C GLU A 65 -6.42 10.94 -7.73
N ILE A 66 -7.38 10.26 -7.13
CA ILE A 66 -7.28 8.82 -6.90
C ILE A 66 -7.47 8.11 -8.25
N ARG A 67 -6.43 7.45 -8.72
CA ARG A 67 -6.45 6.68 -9.97
C ARG A 67 -7.02 5.29 -9.77
N GLN A 68 -6.67 4.63 -8.68
CA GLN A 68 -7.05 3.24 -8.47
C GLN A 68 -7.06 2.84 -7.00
N TRP A 69 -7.99 1.94 -6.65
CA TRP A 69 -7.98 1.16 -5.42
C TRP A 69 -7.62 -0.29 -5.75
N ILE A 70 -6.67 -0.88 -5.03
CA ILE A 70 -6.18 -2.24 -5.26
C ILE A 70 -6.36 -3.03 -3.98
N ASN A 71 -7.10 -4.14 -4.10
CA ASN A 71 -7.45 -5.03 -3.00
C ASN A 71 -6.74 -6.37 -3.11
#